data_AF-A0A525JKT4-F1
#
_entry.id   AF-A0A525JKT4-F1
#
_cell.length_a   1.000
_cell.length_b   1.000
_cell.length_c   1.000
_cell.angle_alpha   90.00
_cell.angle_beta   90.00
_cell.angle_gamma   90.00
#
_symmetry.space_group_name_H-M   'P 1'
#
loop_
_entity.id
_entity.type
_entity.pdbx_description
1 polymer ?
#
loop_
_entity_poly.entity_id
_entity_poly.type
_entity_poly.pdbx_seq_one_letter_code
_entity_poly.pdbx_strand_id
1 'polypeptide(L)'
;MANLEATPATSSPNFPAAELASILREHLIKVVRARFRRKGLPLPTSDDEVVVMVVELDSMTVVELLSNLDDLVPFKVTESVVKAGGYDTISAAVEHVVGRLAAKWAKHHSGVTV
;
A
#
# COMPACT_ATOMS: atom_id res chain seq x y z
N MET A 1 47.88 7.09 18.94
CA MET A 1 47.07 7.60 17.81
C MET A 1 46.67 6.41 16.96
N ALA A 2 45.38 6.08 16.91
CA ALA A 2 44.65 5.39 15.84
C ALA A 2 43.32 4.89 16.43
N ASN A 3 42.28 5.73 16.36
CA ASN A 3 40.91 5.23 16.43
C ASN A 3 40.65 4.56 15.08
N LEU A 4 40.40 3.25 15.09
CA LEU A 4 39.78 2.59 13.94
C LEU A 4 38.34 3.09 13.89
N GLU A 5 38.05 3.97 12.94
CA GLU A 5 36.68 4.31 12.56
C GLU A 5 36.01 3.05 12.02
N ALA A 6 35.13 2.46 12.83
CA ALA A 6 34.21 1.45 12.36
C ALA A 6 33.26 2.13 11.36
N THR A 7 33.39 1.81 10.08
CA THR A 7 32.40 2.10 9.05
C THR A 7 31.01 1.73 9.58
N PRO A 8 30.05 2.66 9.67
CA PRO A 8 28.71 2.32 10.11
C PRO A 8 28.12 1.37 9.07
N ALA A 9 27.76 0.17 9.51
CA ALA A 9 27.00 -0.79 8.73
C ALA A 9 25.81 -0.05 8.12
N THR A 10 25.71 -0.09 6.79
CA THR A 10 24.57 0.42 6.02
C THR A 10 23.29 -0.20 6.56
N SER A 11 22.63 0.51 7.47
CA SER A 11 21.30 0.19 7.95
C SER A 11 20.36 0.48 6.79
N SER A 12 19.95 -0.56 6.07
CA SER A 12 18.88 -0.43 5.09
C SER A 12 17.70 0.26 5.77
N PRO A 13 17.13 1.33 5.18
CA PRO A 13 15.98 1.99 5.77
C PRO A 13 14.85 0.96 5.96
N ASN A 14 14.18 1.05 7.11
CA ASN A 14 13.08 0.14 7.42
C ASN A 14 11.90 0.41 6.47
N PHE A 15 11.29 -0.65 5.93
CA PHE A 15 10.15 -0.50 5.02
C PHE A 15 8.95 0.13 5.75
N PRO A 16 8.35 1.23 5.25
CA PRO A 16 7.27 1.95 5.91
C PRO A 16 5.90 1.26 5.72
N ALA A 17 5.81 -0.02 6.10
CA ALA A 17 4.61 -0.84 5.88
C ALA A 17 3.34 -0.24 6.50
N ALA A 18 3.46 0.25 7.75
CA ALA A 18 2.33 0.80 8.50
C ALA A 18 1.79 2.09 7.86
N GLU A 19 2.67 2.96 7.38
CA GLU A 19 2.30 4.23 6.74
C GLU A 19 1.64 3.98 5.38
N LEU A 20 2.24 3.11 4.56
CA LEU A 20 1.65 2.68 3.29
C LEU A 20 0.26 2.04 3.48
N ALA A 21 0.13 1.16 4.47
CA ALA A 21 -1.14 0.53 4.79
C ALA A 21 -2.19 1.55 5.25
N SER A 22 -1.79 2.52 6.08
CA SER A 22 -2.69 3.57 6.58
C SER A 22 -3.22 4.44 5.45
N ILE A 23 -2.35 4.90 4.54
CA ILE A 23 -2.75 5.74 3.40
C ILE A 23 -3.70 4.98 2.48
N LEU A 24 -3.35 3.74 2.10
CA LEU A 24 -4.20 2.92 1.26
C LEU A 24 -5.56 2.67 1.91
N ARG A 25 -5.57 2.33 3.19
CA ARG A 25 -6.81 2.09 3.95
C ARG A 25 -7.69 3.33 4.00
N GLU A 26 -7.15 4.47 4.41
CA GLU A 26 -7.89 5.72 4.53
C GLU A 26 -8.50 6.14 3.19
N HIS A 27 -7.72 6.08 2.11
CA HIS A 27 -8.18 6.44 0.78
C HIS A 27 -9.26 5.47 0.27
N LEU A 28 -9.07 4.17 0.42
CA LEU A 28 -10.06 3.18 -0.01
C LEU A 28 -11.37 3.32 0.76
N ILE A 29 -11.33 3.59 2.07
CA ILE A 29 -12.53 3.88 2.87
C ILE A 29 -13.26 5.11 2.31
N LYS A 30 -12.54 6.20 2.01
CA LYS A 30 -13.14 7.42 1.43
C LYS A 30 -13.82 7.11 0.09
N VAL A 31 -13.17 6.34 -0.78
CA VAL A 31 -13.73 5.93 -2.07
C VAL A 31 -14.99 5.07 -1.91
N VAL A 32 -14.94 4.06 -1.05
CA VAL A 32 -16.08 3.17 -0.78
C VAL A 32 -17.25 3.94 -0.18
N ARG A 33 -17.01 4.78 0.84
CA ARG A 33 -18.03 5.65 1.45
C ARG A 33 -18.67 6.57 0.41
N ALA A 34 -17.86 7.23 -0.42
CA ALA A 34 -18.37 8.11 -1.47
C ALA A 34 -19.18 7.35 -2.54
N ARG A 35 -18.78 6.12 -2.89
CA ARG A 35 -19.52 5.25 -3.82
C ARG A 35 -20.86 4.82 -3.26
N PHE A 36 -20.92 4.35 -2.02
CA PHE A 36 -22.16 3.89 -1.39
C PHE A 36 -23.13 5.04 -1.13
N ARG A 37 -22.62 6.19 -0.64
CA ARG A 37 -23.42 7.41 -0.48
C ARG A 37 -24.09 7.84 -1.79
N ARG A 38 -23.36 7.78 -2.92
CA ARG A 38 -23.91 8.09 -4.25
C ARG A 38 -24.99 7.11 -4.70
N LYS A 39 -24.89 5.84 -4.30
CA LYS A 39 -25.87 4.79 -4.64
C LYS A 39 -27.04 4.70 -3.64
N GLY A 40 -27.03 5.50 -2.57
CA GLY A 40 -28.02 5.39 -1.49
C GLY A 40 -27.98 4.07 -0.73
N LEU A 41 -26.84 3.36 -0.78
CA LEU A 41 -26.68 2.06 -0.11
C LEU A 41 -26.23 2.27 1.33
N PRO A 42 -26.70 1.44 2.28
CA PRO A 42 -26.24 1.48 3.66
C PRO A 42 -24.77 1.06 3.72
N LEU A 43 -24.02 1.70 4.62
CA LEU A 43 -22.64 1.37 4.90
C LEU A 43 -22.43 1.39 6.41
N PRO A 44 -21.62 0.49 6.99
CA PRO A 44 -21.25 0.58 8.40
C PRO A 44 -20.69 1.95 8.79
N THR A 45 -20.99 2.35 10.02
CA THR A 45 -20.44 3.59 10.61
C THR A 45 -18.98 3.40 10.99
N SER A 46 -18.61 2.21 11.46
CA SER A 46 -17.24 1.85 11.83
C SER A 46 -16.35 1.64 10.60
N ASP A 47 -15.19 2.28 10.57
CA ASP A 47 -14.19 2.08 9.52
C ASP A 47 -13.60 0.66 9.55
N ASP A 48 -13.46 0.04 10.72
CA ASP A 48 -13.00 -1.35 10.83
C ASP A 48 -13.97 -2.32 10.16
N GLU A 49 -15.28 -2.08 10.30
CA GLU A 49 -16.31 -2.88 9.64
C GLU A 49 -16.29 -2.66 8.12
N VAL A 50 -16.09 -1.41 7.66
CA VAL A 50 -15.98 -1.09 6.22
C VAL A 50 -14.79 -1.81 5.58
N VAL A 51 -13.69 -1.97 6.31
CA VAL A 51 -12.45 -2.55 5.75
C VAL A 51 -12.56 -4.03 5.44
N VAL A 52 -13.32 -4.77 6.25
CA VAL A 52 -13.56 -6.20 6.08
C VAL A 52 -14.86 -6.52 5.34
N MET A 53 -15.71 -5.51 5.10
CA MET A 53 -16.94 -5.66 4.34
C MET A 53 -16.64 -6.09 2.90
N VAL A 54 -17.45 -7.02 2.38
CA VAL A 54 -17.38 -7.43 0.97
C VAL A 54 -17.81 -6.25 0.10
N VAL A 55 -16.85 -5.70 -0.65
CA VAL A 55 -17.04 -4.60 -1.58
C VAL A 55 -16.13 -4.82 -2.78
N GLU A 56 -16.73 -4.94 -3.96
CA GLU A 56 -15.96 -5.04 -5.21
C GLU A 56 -15.18 -3.74 -5.45
N LEU A 57 -13.86 -3.83 -5.29
CA LEU A 57 -12.90 -2.78 -5.61
C LEU A 57 -12.28 -3.08 -6.97
N ASP A 58 -12.54 -2.22 -7.94
CA ASP A 58 -11.94 -2.34 -9.26
C ASP A 58 -10.42 -2.05 -9.20
N SER A 59 -9.63 -2.75 -10.01
CA SER A 59 -8.17 -2.56 -10.07
C SER A 59 -7.78 -1.12 -10.41
N MET A 60 -8.55 -0.44 -11.27
CA MET A 60 -8.32 0.97 -11.62
C MET A 60 -8.39 1.87 -10.39
N THR A 61 -9.36 1.63 -9.50
CA THR A 61 -9.50 2.40 -8.26
C THR A 61 -8.24 2.30 -7.40
N VAL A 62 -7.61 1.13 -7.35
CA VAL A 62 -6.37 0.91 -6.59
C VAL A 62 -5.16 1.49 -7.32
N VAL A 63 -5.13 1.42 -8.66
CA VAL A 63 -4.06 2.00 -9.49
C VAL A 63 -4.00 3.52 -9.34
N GLU A 64 -5.14 4.22 -9.33
CA GLU A 64 -5.21 5.67 -9.11
C GLU A 64 -4.56 6.08 -7.77
N LEU A 65 -4.69 5.24 -6.74
CA LEU A 65 -4.14 5.47 -5.42
C LEU A 65 -2.64 5.24 -5.31
N LEU A 66 -2.03 4.51 -6.27
CA LEU A 66 -0.58 4.23 -6.23
C LEU A 66 0.26 5.51 -6.30
N SER A 67 -0.27 6.53 -6.99
CA SER A 67 0.38 7.86 -7.08
C SER A 67 0.59 8.51 -5.71
N ASN A 68 -0.26 8.22 -4.72
CA ASN A 68 -0.10 8.73 -3.35
C ASN A 68 1.01 8.02 -2.57
N LEU A 69 1.57 6.93 -3.10
CA LEU A 69 2.60 6.13 -2.45
C LEU A 69 4.00 6.41 -3.01
N ASP A 70 4.09 7.07 -4.17
CA ASP A 70 5.36 7.32 -4.86
C ASP A 70 6.35 8.12 -4.00
N ASP A 71 5.86 9.02 -3.13
CA ASP A 71 6.72 9.82 -2.23
C ASP A 71 7.26 9.01 -1.03
N LEU A 72 6.69 7.83 -0.75
CA LEU A 72 7.06 6.99 0.41
C LEU A 72 8.07 5.90 0.09
N VAL A 73 8.34 5.67 -1.20
CA VAL A 73 9.27 4.62 -1.63
C VAL A 73 10.28 5.18 -2.63
N PRO A 74 11.54 4.72 -2.61
CA PRO A 74 12.58 5.23 -3.50
C PRO A 74 12.46 4.70 -4.95
N PHE A 75 11.31 4.14 -5.31
CA PHE A 75 11.06 3.54 -6.62
C PHE A 75 9.64 3.85 -7.09
N LYS A 76 9.45 3.92 -8.41
CA LYS A 76 8.13 4.17 -8.98
C LYS A 76 7.16 3.03 -8.68
N VAL A 77 6.01 3.36 -8.11
CA VAL A 77 4.93 2.39 -7.87
C VAL A 77 4.13 2.22 -9.16
N THR A 78 4.27 1.05 -9.78
CA THR A 78 3.59 0.69 -11.03
C THR A 78 2.40 -0.23 -10.77
N GLU A 79 1.46 -0.28 -11.72
CA GLU A 79 0.28 -1.16 -11.69
C GLU A 79 0.59 -2.65 -11.45
N SER A 80 1.83 -3.09 -11.67
CA SER A 80 2.31 -4.45 -11.38
C SER A 80 2.18 -4.89 -9.90
N VAL A 81 1.89 -3.95 -8.99
CA VAL A 81 1.62 -4.24 -7.57
C VAL A 81 0.14 -4.50 -7.29
N VAL A 82 -0.73 -4.33 -8.29
CA VAL A 82 -2.17 -4.50 -8.19
C VAL A 82 -2.59 -5.83 -8.82
N LYS A 83 -3.61 -6.47 -8.25
CA LYS A 83 -4.22 -7.69 -8.77
C LYS A 83 -5.19 -7.36 -9.91
N ALA A 84 -5.07 -8.06 -11.03
CA ALA A 84 -6.04 -7.97 -12.13
C ALA A 84 -7.43 -8.46 -11.67
N GLY A 85 -8.48 -7.75 -12.08
CA GLY A 85 -9.86 -8.05 -11.67
C GLY A 85 -10.25 -7.50 -10.30
N GLY A 86 -9.34 -6.84 -9.58
CA GLY A 86 -9.67 -6.12 -8.36
C GLY A 86 -9.65 -6.97 -7.08
N TYR A 87 -10.41 -6.53 -6.08
CA TYR A 87 -10.42 -7.09 -4.73
C TYR A 87 -11.82 -7.13 -4.14
N ASP A 88 -12.06 -8.11 -3.27
CA ASP A 88 -13.36 -8.30 -2.60
C ASP A 88 -13.48 -7.49 -1.31
N THR A 89 -12.37 -7.04 -0.72
CA THR A 89 -12.34 -6.23 0.50
C THR A 89 -11.20 -5.21 0.48
N ILE A 90 -11.32 -4.16 1.28
CA ILE A 90 -10.24 -3.17 1.46
C ILE A 90 -9.02 -3.85 2.09
N SER A 91 -9.22 -4.72 3.09
CA SER A 91 -8.11 -5.45 3.74
C SER A 91 -7.28 -6.24 2.72
N ALA A 92 -7.96 -6.98 1.83
CA ALA A 92 -7.28 -7.78 0.79
C ALA A 92 -6.48 -6.90 -0.18
N ALA A 93 -7.02 -5.72 -0.55
CA ALA A 93 -6.32 -4.77 -1.40
C ALA A 93 -5.06 -4.22 -0.70
N VAL A 94 -5.18 -3.80 0.55
CA VAL A 94 -4.07 -3.25 1.35
C VAL A 94 -2.98 -4.30 1.55
N GLU A 95 -3.34 -5.50 2.01
CA GLU A 95 -2.39 -6.60 2.27
C GLU A 95 -1.62 -6.97 0.99
N HIS A 96 -2.32 -7.10 -0.14
CA HIS A 96 -1.68 -7.45 -1.40
C HIS A 96 -0.73 -6.35 -1.87
N VAL A 97 -1.18 -5.09 -1.93
CA VAL A 97 -0.35 -3.98 -2.43
C VAL A 97 0.87 -3.77 -1.53
N VAL A 98 0.69 -3.74 -0.21
CA VAL A 98 1.79 -3.58 0.75
C VAL A 98 2.78 -4.73 0.66
N GLY A 99 2.31 -5.97 0.53
CA GLY A 99 3.19 -7.14 0.33
C GLY A 99 4.03 -7.05 -0.95
N ARG A 100 3.44 -6.57 -2.05
CA ARG A 100 4.15 -6.35 -3.33
C ARG A 100 5.17 -5.22 -3.23
N LEU A 101 4.85 -4.15 -2.51
CA LEU A 101 5.77 -3.05 -2.23
C LEU A 101 6.93 -3.51 -1.34
N ALA A 102 6.67 -4.32 -0.31
CA ALA A 102 7.71 -4.90 0.54
C ALA A 102 8.69 -5.75 -0.29
N ALA A 103 8.18 -6.57 -1.21
CA ALA A 103 9.03 -7.36 -2.11
C ALA A 103 9.87 -6.49 -3.06
N LYS A 104 9.30 -5.39 -3.58
CA LYS A 104 10.06 -4.41 -4.39
C LYS A 104 11.11 -3.66 -3.54
N TRP A 105 10.76 -3.27 -2.32
CA TRP A 105 11.68 -2.63 -1.37
C TRP A 105 12.87 -3.52 -1.07
N ALA A 106 12.61 -4.80 -0.79
CA ALA A 106 13.66 -5.79 -0.56
C ALA A 106 14.58 -5.90 -1.78
N LYS A 107 14.03 -5.98 -3.00
CA LYS A 107 14.82 -6.03 -4.25
C LYS A 107 15.67 -4.77 -4.48
N HIS A 108 15.10 -3.60 -4.20
CA HIS A 108 15.80 -2.32 -4.33
C HIS A 108 16.99 -2.23 -3.37
N HIS A 109 16.83 -2.69 -2.13
CA HIS A 109 17.87 -2.60 -1.10
C HIS A 109 18.79 -3.82 -1.01
N SER A 110 18.42 -4.96 -1.61
CA SER A 110 19.26 -6.17 -1.64
C SER A 110 20.36 -6.13 -2.69
N GLY A 111 20.45 -5.06 -3.50
CA GLY A 111 21.48 -4.89 -4.52
C GLY A 111 21.42 -5.93 -5.66
N VAL A 112 20.37 -6.75 -5.73
CA VAL A 112 20.18 -7.74 -6.80
C VAL A 112 19.69 -7.01 -8.05
N THR A 113 20.67 -6.45 -8.75
CA THR A 113 20.56 -6.00 -10.14
C THR A 113 20.44 -7.27 -10.98
N VAL A 114 19.31 -7.47 -11.65
CA VAL A 114 19.19 -8.46 -12.73
C VAL A 114 19.48 -7.76 -14.04
#